data_AF-A0A7Y6ETV7-F1
#
_entry.id   AF-A0A7Y6ETV7-F1
#
_cell.length_a   1.000
_cell.length_b   1.000
_cell.length_c   1.000
_cell.angle_alpha   90.00
_cell.angle_beta   90.00
_cell.angle_gamma   90.00
#
_symmetry.space_group_name_H-M   'P 1'
#
loop_
_entity.id
_entity.type
_entity.pdbx_description
1 polymer ?
#
loop_
_entity_poly.entity_id
_entity_poly.type
_entity_poly.pdbx_seq_one_letter_code
_entity_poly.pdbx_strand_id
1 'polypeptide(L)'
;MSIKRALVSVWDKTGIVDFCRELSQMGVEIISTGGTSSLLSKEGVPVIGISDVTGFPEIMDGRVKTLHPAVHGGLLAVRDSEEHKRQMEENGLGYIDLVVVNLYPFQDTIAKPDVTYEDAIENIDIGGPTMLRSAAKNHAFVSVVVDTADYGKVLEEIRSSGDTTLETRKRLAAKVFRHTAAYDAVISDYLSNLNGDPLPERLTVTYEKLQDLRYGENPHQQAAFYRKPLAAQDTLTTAEQLHGKELSYNNINDANAALQIVKEFEEPAVVAVKHMNPCGVGIGESIYEAYSKAYAADPTSIFGGIVAANRIIDSDTAAKLSEIFLEIVLAPDFTQEALDILTKKKNIRLLKTGELSAARNRESQFVVTSIDGGMIVQQSDVHSIEASELKVVTDRAPSEEELKQLLFGWKVVKHVKSNAIVLAANDMTVGVGAGQMNRVGAAKIAIEQAGEQAKGAILASDAFFPMGDTLELVAKAGITAVIQPGGSIKDEESIKVANEYGIAMVFTGVRHFKH
;
A
#
# COMPACT_ATOMS: atom_id res chain seq x y z
N MET A 1 31.02 29.92 8.69
CA MET A 1 30.05 31.01 8.42
C MET A 1 28.92 30.81 9.40
N SER A 2 28.26 31.87 9.88
CA SER A 2 27.04 31.73 10.69
C SER A 2 25.81 31.96 9.81
N ILE A 3 24.69 31.30 10.12
CA ILE A 3 23.40 31.60 9.53
C ILE A 3 22.98 33.01 9.97
N LYS A 4 22.69 33.87 9.00
CA LYS A 4 22.28 35.27 9.20
C LYS A 4 20.89 35.54 8.66
N ARG A 5 20.49 34.88 7.56
CA ARG A 5 19.18 35.10 6.91
C ARG A 5 18.49 33.77 6.62
N ALA A 6 17.23 33.67 7.03
CA ALA A 6 16.38 32.51 6.80
C ALA A 6 15.17 32.90 5.94
N LEU A 7 14.98 32.20 4.81
CA LEU A 7 13.79 32.33 3.98
C LEU A 7 12.76 31.26 4.36
N VAL A 8 11.59 31.69 4.82
CA VAL A 8 10.57 30.82 5.40
C VAL A 8 9.27 30.96 4.62
N SER A 9 8.80 29.87 4.01
CA SER A 9 7.51 29.82 3.31
C SER A 9 6.92 28.42 3.44
N VAL A 10 6.06 28.23 4.43
CA VAL A 10 5.48 26.92 4.75
C VAL A 10 3.96 26.93 4.53
N TRP A 11 3.41 25.84 4.03
CA TRP A 11 1.99 25.53 4.13
C TRP A 11 1.61 25.06 5.55
N ASP A 12 2.20 23.97 6.02
CA ASP A 12 2.02 23.47 7.38
C ASP A 12 2.74 24.39 8.37
N LYS A 13 1.95 25.01 9.26
CA LYS A 13 2.41 25.98 10.26
C LYS A 13 2.84 25.35 11.58
N THR A 14 2.80 24.02 11.69
CA THR A 14 3.13 23.32 12.93
C THR A 14 4.53 23.69 13.41
N GLY A 15 4.63 24.27 14.60
CA GLY A 15 5.89 24.65 15.25
C GLY A 15 6.66 25.82 14.59
N ILE A 16 6.17 26.43 13.51
CA ILE A 16 6.97 27.41 12.76
C ILE A 16 7.24 28.70 13.54
N VAL A 17 6.27 29.14 14.35
CA VAL A 17 6.38 30.36 15.14
C VAL A 17 7.50 30.24 16.16
N ASP A 18 7.54 29.14 16.91
CA ASP A 18 8.57 28.89 17.92
C ASP A 18 9.94 28.70 17.27
N PHE A 19 10.00 27.99 16.14
CA PHE A 19 11.22 27.84 15.36
C PHE A 19 11.80 29.19 14.89
N CYS A 20 10.98 30.06 14.30
CA CYS A 20 11.42 31.38 13.84
C CYS A 20 11.75 32.33 14.99
N ARG A 21 11.07 32.20 16.14
CA ARG A 21 11.37 33.00 17.34
C ARG A 21 12.76 32.68 17.88
N GLU A 22 13.10 31.40 17.99
CA GLU A 22 14.44 30.96 18.40
C GLU A 22 15.52 31.47 17.43
N LEU A 23 15.30 31.35 16.11
CA LEU A 23 16.22 31.91 15.11
C LEU A 23 16.40 33.42 15.26
N SER A 24 15.30 34.16 15.46
CA SER A 24 15.36 35.62 15.64
C SER A 24 16.11 36.02 16.90
N GLN A 25 15.95 35.28 18.01
CA GLN A 25 16.74 35.48 19.24
C GLN A 25 18.24 35.24 19.05
N MET A 26 18.62 34.40 18.08
CA MET A 26 20.00 34.17 17.67
C MET A 26 20.52 35.22 16.67
N GLY A 27 19.72 36.23 16.33
CA GLY A 27 20.07 37.31 15.41
C GLY A 27 19.90 36.96 13.93
N VAL A 28 19.14 35.92 13.61
CA VAL A 28 18.81 35.55 12.22
C VAL A 28 17.65 36.40 11.73
N GLU A 29 17.84 37.07 10.60
CA GLU A 29 16.76 37.78 9.90
C GLU A 29 15.82 36.80 9.22
N ILE A 30 14.52 36.92 9.47
CA ILE A 30 13.50 36.08 8.85
C ILE A 30 12.92 36.81 7.64
N ILE A 31 13.01 36.18 6.47
CA ILE A 31 12.36 36.62 5.23
C ILE A 31 11.15 35.71 5.01
N SER A 32 9.98 36.28 4.72
CA SER A 32 8.78 35.48 4.47
C SER A 32 7.80 36.15 3.50
N THR A 33 6.77 35.41 3.10
CA THR A 33 5.68 35.88 2.23
C THR A 33 4.33 35.27 2.63
N GLY A 34 3.25 35.92 2.18
CA GLY A 34 1.88 35.43 2.29
C GLY A 34 1.45 35.10 3.71
N GLY A 35 0.73 33.98 3.87
CA GLY A 35 0.20 33.55 5.17
C GLY A 35 1.27 33.24 6.21
N THR A 36 2.50 32.88 5.81
CA THR A 36 3.61 32.67 6.75
C THR A 36 4.06 33.99 7.37
N SER A 37 4.30 35.01 6.54
CA SER A 37 4.70 36.35 7.00
C SER A 37 3.63 36.96 7.91
N SER A 38 2.36 36.80 7.54
CA SER A 38 1.22 37.30 8.31
C SER A 38 1.14 36.65 9.70
N LEU A 39 1.33 35.33 9.78
CA LEU A 39 1.34 34.60 11.05
C LEU A 39 2.51 35.04 11.94
N LEU A 40 3.72 35.08 11.40
CA LEU A 40 4.92 35.48 12.16
C LEU A 40 4.80 36.91 12.70
N SER A 41 4.33 37.84 11.87
CA SER A 41 4.09 39.24 12.28
C SER A 41 3.08 39.33 13.41
N LYS A 42 1.96 38.59 13.31
CA LYS A 42 0.91 38.55 14.34
C LYS A 42 1.42 38.03 15.68
N GLU A 43 2.32 37.06 15.65
CA GLU A 43 2.94 36.44 16.84
C GLU A 43 4.18 37.20 17.35
N GLY A 44 4.44 38.40 16.82
CA GLY A 44 5.51 39.29 17.26
C GLY A 44 6.92 38.87 16.82
N VAL A 45 7.05 37.96 15.86
CA VAL A 45 8.35 37.60 15.28
C VAL A 45 8.72 38.60 14.19
N PRO A 46 9.87 39.30 14.29
CA PRO A 46 10.32 40.23 13.25
C PRO A 46 10.49 39.51 11.91
N VAL A 47 9.85 40.03 10.86
CA VAL A 47 9.88 39.44 9.52
C VAL A 47 10.03 40.52 8.46
N ILE A 48 10.86 40.21 7.46
CA ILE A 48 11.08 41.02 6.26
C ILE A 48 10.22 40.45 5.14
N GLY A 49 9.43 41.30 4.47
CA GLY A 49 8.60 40.88 3.35
C GLY A 49 9.46 40.49 2.15
N ILE A 50 9.02 39.48 1.38
CA ILE A 50 9.76 39.08 0.18
C ILE A 50 9.88 40.21 -0.84
N SER A 51 8.84 41.06 -0.97
CA SER A 51 8.87 42.23 -1.86
C SER A 51 9.89 43.28 -1.45
N ASP A 52 10.22 43.40 -0.16
CA ASP A 52 11.28 44.30 0.32
C ASP A 52 12.66 43.78 -0.08
N VAL A 53 12.82 42.46 -0.17
CA VAL A 53 14.05 41.81 -0.62
C VAL A 53 14.21 41.86 -2.14
N THR A 54 13.12 41.69 -2.89
CA THR A 54 13.16 41.66 -4.36
C THR A 54 13.04 43.03 -5.00
N GLY A 55 12.45 44.01 -4.31
CA GLY A 55 12.06 45.29 -4.90
C GLY A 55 10.90 45.15 -5.91
N PHE A 56 10.21 44.00 -5.94
CA PHE A 56 9.18 43.69 -6.92
C PHE A 56 7.84 43.34 -6.23
N PRO A 57 6.70 43.89 -6.70
CA PRO A 57 5.40 43.64 -6.08
C PRO A 57 4.91 42.20 -6.34
N GLU A 58 4.00 41.71 -5.50
CA GLU A 58 3.30 40.45 -5.76
C GLU A 58 2.31 40.64 -6.92
N ILE A 59 2.43 39.84 -7.98
CA ILE A 59 1.57 39.85 -9.18
C ILE A 59 1.11 38.43 -9.53
N MET A 60 0.09 38.30 -10.40
CA MET A 60 -0.48 37.02 -10.83
C MET A 60 -0.86 36.13 -9.62
N ASP A 61 -1.55 36.74 -8.66
CA ASP A 61 -1.98 36.10 -7.41
C ASP A 61 -0.84 35.46 -6.61
N GLY A 62 0.38 36.01 -6.76
CA GLY A 62 1.57 35.57 -6.04
C GLY A 62 2.31 34.39 -6.70
N ARG A 63 1.91 33.94 -7.89
CA ARG A 63 2.52 32.79 -8.60
C ARG A 63 4.01 32.93 -8.90
N VAL A 64 4.50 34.17 -9.05
CA VAL A 64 5.89 34.46 -9.47
C VAL A 64 6.74 35.14 -8.40
N LYS A 65 6.21 35.35 -7.20
CA LYS A 65 6.81 36.26 -6.19
C LYS A 65 8.20 35.85 -5.68
N THR A 66 8.52 34.56 -5.68
CA THR A 66 9.84 34.05 -5.27
C THR A 66 10.75 33.72 -6.45
N LEU A 67 10.25 33.77 -7.68
CA LEU A 67 10.99 33.45 -8.90
C LEU A 67 11.85 34.65 -9.35
N HIS A 68 12.73 35.11 -8.45
CA HIS A 68 13.49 36.33 -8.63
C HIS A 68 15.00 36.12 -8.39
N PRO A 69 15.90 36.78 -9.16
CA PRO A 69 17.35 36.68 -8.95
C PRO A 69 17.80 37.09 -7.55
N ALA A 70 17.13 38.04 -6.89
CA ALA A 70 17.46 38.41 -5.51
C ALA A 70 17.24 37.26 -4.50
N VAL A 71 16.34 36.33 -4.80
CA VAL A 71 16.12 35.12 -4.00
C VAL A 71 17.10 34.04 -4.45
N HIS A 72 17.07 33.68 -5.73
CA HIS A 72 17.84 32.54 -6.24
C HIS A 72 19.34 32.80 -6.30
N GLY A 73 19.78 34.03 -6.54
CA GLY A 73 21.19 34.43 -6.41
C GLY A 73 21.68 34.28 -4.96
N GLY A 74 20.87 34.72 -3.99
CA GLY A 74 21.16 34.53 -2.56
C GLY A 74 21.26 33.07 -2.15
N LEU A 75 20.52 32.18 -2.80
CA LEU A 75 20.53 30.73 -2.56
C LEU A 75 21.63 29.98 -3.32
N LEU A 76 21.94 30.37 -4.56
CA LEU A 76 22.78 29.59 -5.47
C LEU A 76 24.22 30.11 -5.60
N ALA A 77 24.53 31.28 -5.05
CA ALA A 77 25.89 31.80 -5.09
C ALA A 77 26.86 30.86 -4.35
N VAL A 78 27.91 30.45 -5.05
CA VAL A 78 28.99 29.62 -4.50
C VAL A 78 29.92 30.56 -3.73
N ARG A 79 29.95 30.44 -2.41
CA ARG A 79 30.47 31.50 -1.53
C ARG A 79 31.99 31.53 -1.42
N ASP A 80 32.68 30.55 -1.98
CA ASP A 80 34.15 30.52 -2.14
C ASP A 80 34.60 30.95 -3.54
N SER A 81 33.66 31.23 -4.47
CA SER A 81 33.95 31.78 -5.78
C SER A 81 34.01 33.31 -5.74
N GLU A 82 35.20 33.87 -5.99
CA GLU A 82 35.40 35.32 -6.05
C GLU A 82 34.51 36.00 -7.11
N GLU A 83 34.29 35.34 -8.24
CA GLU A 83 33.40 35.85 -9.29
C GLU A 83 31.95 35.93 -8.81
N HIS A 84 31.45 34.92 -8.08
CA HIS A 84 30.09 34.96 -7.57
C HIS A 84 29.93 36.04 -6.48
N LYS A 85 30.94 36.23 -5.62
CA LYS A 85 30.93 37.32 -4.64
C LYS A 85 30.84 38.69 -5.33
N ARG A 86 31.68 38.92 -6.34
CA ARG A 86 31.67 40.14 -7.14
C ARG A 86 30.31 40.38 -7.79
N GLN A 87 29.72 39.36 -8.41
CA GLN A 87 28.38 39.47 -9.00
C GLN A 87 27.29 39.77 -7.97
N MET A 88 27.35 39.17 -6.78
CA MET A 88 26.41 39.47 -5.70
C MET A 88 26.51 40.94 -5.27
N GLU A 89 27.73 41.46 -5.10
CA GLU A 89 27.97 42.87 -4.71
C GLU A 89 27.55 43.85 -5.82
N GLU A 90 27.97 43.62 -7.07
CA GLU A 90 27.66 44.48 -8.23
C GLU A 90 26.15 44.62 -8.46
N ASN A 91 25.38 43.58 -8.13
CA ASN A 91 23.92 43.55 -8.29
C ASN A 91 23.17 43.88 -6.99
N GLY A 92 23.86 44.21 -5.89
CA GLY A 92 23.24 44.56 -4.61
C GLY A 92 22.44 43.41 -3.98
N LEU A 93 22.85 42.16 -4.20
CA LEU A 93 22.15 40.97 -3.73
C LEU A 93 22.70 40.50 -2.38
N GLY A 94 21.81 39.98 -1.53
CA GLY A 94 22.17 39.38 -0.24
C GLY A 94 22.13 37.85 -0.26
N TYR A 95 22.99 37.21 0.54
CA TYR A 95 22.93 35.76 0.75
C TYR A 95 21.71 35.34 1.56
N ILE A 96 21.28 34.09 1.37
CA ILE A 96 20.29 33.40 2.22
C ILE A 96 20.96 32.11 2.70
N ASP A 97 20.95 31.88 4.01
CA ASP A 97 21.72 30.80 4.66
C ASP A 97 20.86 29.60 5.05
N LEU A 98 19.56 29.84 5.27
CA LEU A 98 18.59 28.81 5.65
C LEU A 98 17.31 28.98 4.81
N VAL A 99 16.79 27.87 4.30
CA VAL A 99 15.47 27.81 3.66
C VAL A 99 14.58 26.85 4.44
N VAL A 100 13.38 27.30 4.80
CA VAL A 100 12.36 26.46 5.45
C VAL A 100 11.09 26.53 4.63
N VAL A 101 10.81 25.46 3.89
CA VAL A 101 9.69 25.37 2.95
C VAL A 101 9.10 23.99 3.02
N ASN A 102 7.82 23.88 3.31
CA ASN A 102 7.02 22.69 3.01
C ASN A 102 5.97 23.07 1.96
N LEU A 103 5.69 22.14 1.06
CA LEU A 103 4.89 22.39 -0.14
C LEU A 103 3.40 22.43 0.18
N TYR A 104 2.63 23.01 -0.73
CA TYR A 104 1.17 22.83 -0.74
C TYR A 104 0.85 21.34 -0.79
N PRO A 105 -0.20 20.89 -0.07
CA PRO A 105 -0.50 19.48 0.06
C PRO A 105 -1.30 19.03 -1.16
N PHE A 106 -0.65 19.02 -2.34
CA PHE A 106 -1.31 18.66 -3.60
C PHE A 106 -2.03 17.31 -3.48
N GLN A 107 -1.38 16.35 -2.82
CA GLN A 107 -1.96 15.06 -2.45
C GLN A 107 -3.28 15.19 -1.67
N ASP A 108 -3.33 16.00 -0.62
CA ASP A 108 -4.54 16.20 0.17
C ASP A 108 -5.62 16.97 -0.60
N THR A 109 -5.22 17.84 -1.53
CA THR A 109 -6.14 18.56 -2.40
C THR A 109 -6.85 17.61 -3.35
N ILE A 110 -6.11 16.76 -4.07
CA ILE A 110 -6.70 15.81 -5.03
C ILE A 110 -7.44 14.64 -4.36
N ALA A 111 -7.23 14.42 -3.05
CA ALA A 111 -7.96 13.43 -2.27
C ALA A 111 -9.38 13.86 -1.89
N LYS A 112 -9.72 15.15 -2.03
CA LYS A 112 -11.05 15.66 -1.66
C LYS A 112 -12.09 15.18 -2.68
N PRO A 113 -13.28 14.71 -2.24
CA PRO A 113 -14.31 14.19 -3.14
C PRO A 113 -14.77 15.16 -4.23
N ASP A 114 -14.80 16.47 -3.92
CA ASP A 114 -15.35 17.51 -4.80
C ASP A 114 -14.26 18.41 -5.42
N VAL A 115 -13.01 17.95 -5.47
CA VAL A 115 -11.92 18.73 -6.07
C VAL A 115 -12.13 18.90 -7.58
N THR A 116 -12.09 20.13 -8.07
CA THR A 116 -12.14 20.40 -9.51
C THR A 116 -10.76 20.29 -10.15
N TYR A 117 -10.72 20.16 -11.48
CA TYR A 117 -9.47 20.24 -12.23
C TYR A 117 -8.75 21.56 -11.97
N GLU A 118 -9.50 22.66 -11.98
CA GLU A 118 -9.00 24.01 -11.74
C GLU A 118 -8.39 24.14 -10.33
N ASP A 119 -9.05 23.57 -9.31
CA ASP A 119 -8.51 23.54 -7.94
C ASP A 119 -7.19 22.77 -7.86
N ALA A 120 -7.09 21.62 -8.54
CA ALA A 120 -5.85 20.86 -8.58
C ALA A 120 -4.73 21.66 -9.25
N ILE A 121 -4.99 22.26 -10.42
CA ILE A 121 -4.00 23.05 -11.16
C ILE A 121 -3.52 24.27 -10.37
N GLU A 122 -4.40 24.97 -9.65
CA GLU A 122 -4.00 26.10 -8.80
C GLU A 122 -3.09 25.68 -7.64
N ASN A 123 -3.24 24.45 -7.12
CA ASN A 123 -2.44 23.94 -6.02
C ASN A 123 -1.07 23.36 -6.45
N ILE A 124 -0.71 23.44 -7.73
CA ILE A 124 0.64 23.08 -8.20
C ILE A 124 1.61 24.21 -7.86
N ASP A 125 2.34 24.06 -6.76
CA ASP A 125 3.39 24.98 -6.33
C ASP A 125 4.61 24.96 -7.28
N ILE A 126 4.98 26.15 -7.77
CA ILE A 126 6.19 26.38 -8.58
C ILE A 126 7.32 26.97 -7.71
N GLY A 127 6.99 27.89 -6.81
CA GLY A 127 7.95 28.65 -6.02
C GLY A 127 8.64 27.77 -4.98
N GLY A 128 7.86 26.97 -4.25
CA GLY A 128 8.34 26.07 -3.21
C GLY A 128 9.40 25.08 -3.72
N PRO A 129 9.10 24.25 -4.75
CA PRO A 129 10.08 23.32 -5.30
C PRO A 129 11.32 24.02 -5.86
N THR A 130 11.16 25.19 -6.48
CA THR A 130 12.30 25.95 -7.04
C THR A 130 13.25 26.44 -5.94
N MET A 131 12.72 26.99 -4.85
CA MET A 131 13.52 27.43 -3.69
C MET A 131 14.20 26.25 -3.00
N LEU A 132 13.45 25.17 -2.76
CA LEU A 132 13.96 23.94 -2.16
C LEU A 132 15.12 23.36 -2.97
N ARG A 133 14.94 23.18 -4.28
CA ARG A 133 15.98 22.65 -5.18
C ARG A 133 17.20 23.57 -5.26
N SER A 134 16.99 24.89 -5.22
CA SER A 134 18.09 25.86 -5.22
C SER A 134 18.95 25.73 -3.97
N ALA A 135 18.32 25.70 -2.79
CA ALA A 135 19.01 25.54 -1.51
C ALA A 135 19.70 24.16 -1.39
N ALA A 136 19.00 23.09 -1.76
CA ALA A 136 19.55 21.72 -1.74
C ALA A 136 20.74 21.54 -2.69
N LYS A 137 20.70 22.15 -3.89
CA LYS A 137 21.84 22.16 -4.81
C LYS A 137 23.07 22.82 -4.17
N ASN A 138 22.87 23.92 -3.42
CA ASN A 138 23.94 24.69 -2.80
C ASN A 138 24.18 24.35 -1.31
N HIS A 139 23.94 23.09 -0.92
CA HIS A 139 24.06 22.61 0.47
C HIS A 139 25.47 22.73 1.09
N ALA A 140 26.49 23.05 0.30
CA ALA A 140 27.80 23.43 0.84
C ALA A 140 27.68 24.66 1.75
N PHE A 141 26.77 25.59 1.41
CA PHE A 141 26.62 26.90 2.07
C PHE A 141 25.22 27.19 2.61
N VAL A 142 24.19 26.49 2.13
CA VAL A 142 22.79 26.75 2.49
C VAL A 142 22.17 25.54 3.19
N SER A 143 21.56 25.77 4.35
CA SER A 143 20.74 24.78 5.04
C SER A 143 19.33 24.79 4.47
N VAL A 144 18.69 23.62 4.35
CA VAL A 144 17.32 23.53 3.80
C VAL A 144 16.48 22.59 4.66
N VAL A 145 15.24 22.97 4.97
CA VAL A 145 14.34 22.20 5.81
C VAL A 145 12.98 22.11 5.13
N VAL A 146 12.46 20.88 5.02
CA VAL A 146 11.18 20.58 4.37
C VAL A 146 10.16 19.93 5.29
N ASP A 147 10.56 19.59 6.52
CA ASP A 147 9.78 18.81 7.46
C ASP A 147 10.02 19.35 8.88
N THR A 148 8.94 19.45 9.65
CA THR A 148 8.94 19.97 11.02
C THR A 148 9.74 19.07 11.97
N ALA A 149 9.86 17.77 11.68
CA ALA A 149 10.67 16.84 12.46
C ALA A 149 12.17 17.21 12.49
N ASP A 150 12.66 17.97 11.51
CA ASP A 150 14.06 18.40 11.46
C ASP A 150 14.34 19.71 12.25
N TYR A 151 13.30 20.42 12.71
CA TYR A 151 13.42 21.72 13.40
C TYR A 151 14.33 21.65 14.62
N GLY A 152 14.10 20.66 15.49
CA GLY A 152 14.87 20.51 16.73
C GLY A 152 16.36 20.33 16.48
N LYS A 153 16.73 19.45 15.52
CA LYS A 153 18.14 19.19 15.20
C LYS A 153 18.82 20.41 14.59
N VAL A 154 18.13 21.13 13.72
CA VAL A 154 18.67 22.33 13.08
C VAL A 154 18.89 23.44 14.12
N LEU A 155 17.92 23.69 15.00
CA LEU A 155 18.08 24.69 16.07
C LEU A 155 19.23 24.32 17.03
N GLU A 156 19.38 23.04 17.37
CA GLU A 156 20.47 22.56 18.22
C GLU A 156 21.84 22.92 17.62
N GLU A 157 22.07 22.64 16.33
CA GLU A 157 23.34 22.91 15.67
C GLU A 157 23.62 24.41 15.56
N ILE A 158 22.60 25.20 15.18
CA ILE A 158 22.71 26.66 15.05
C ILE A 158 23.02 27.28 16.41
N ARG A 159 22.35 26.85 17.48
CA ARG A 159 22.61 27.35 18.84
C ARG A 159 24.05 27.03 19.29
N SER A 160 24.55 25.87 18.91
CA SER A 160 25.86 25.38 19.36
C SER A 160 27.03 26.02 18.62
N SER A 161 26.87 26.32 17.32
CA SER A 161 28.00 26.67 16.44
C SER A 161 27.71 27.84 15.49
N GLY A 162 26.49 28.38 15.50
CA GLY A 162 26.04 29.45 14.62
C GLY A 162 25.63 28.97 13.22
N ASP A 163 25.79 27.69 12.90
CA ASP A 163 25.45 27.08 11.59
C ASP A 163 25.12 25.59 11.78
N THR A 164 24.66 24.93 10.72
CA THR A 164 24.56 23.48 10.66
C THR A 164 25.89 22.83 10.26
N THR A 165 26.00 21.53 10.48
CA THR A 165 27.13 20.76 9.95
C THR A 165 26.94 20.46 8.47
N LEU A 166 28.05 20.27 7.73
CA LEU A 166 27.99 19.85 6.32
C LEU A 166 27.27 18.50 6.16
N GLU A 167 27.42 17.59 7.13
CA GLU A 167 26.73 16.31 7.15
C GLU A 167 25.21 16.51 7.22
N THR A 168 24.74 17.35 8.13
CA THR A 168 23.32 17.71 8.26
C THR A 168 22.80 18.35 6.97
N ARG A 169 23.54 19.29 6.36
CA ARG A 169 23.12 19.89 5.08
C ARG A 169 23.03 18.89 3.94
N LYS A 170 23.99 17.95 3.82
CA LYS A 170 23.94 16.87 2.82
C LYS A 170 22.73 15.96 3.02
N ARG A 171 22.44 15.56 4.26
CA ARG A 171 21.27 14.75 4.60
C ARG A 171 19.97 15.46 4.23
N LEU A 172 19.85 16.73 4.61
CA LEU A 172 18.67 17.55 4.34
C LEU A 172 18.49 17.82 2.83
N ALA A 173 19.56 18.08 2.10
CA ALA A 173 19.52 18.23 0.64
C ALA A 173 19.00 16.95 -0.05
N ALA A 174 19.48 15.77 0.38
CA ALA A 174 18.97 14.50 -0.12
C ALA A 174 17.48 14.31 0.22
N LYS A 175 17.03 14.74 1.41
CA LYS A 175 15.62 14.72 1.80
C LYS A 175 14.76 15.61 0.90
N VAL A 176 15.24 16.81 0.59
CA VAL A 176 14.55 17.74 -0.32
C VAL A 176 14.34 17.13 -1.71
N PHE A 177 15.38 16.56 -2.32
CA PHE A 177 15.24 15.98 -3.65
C PHE A 177 14.29 14.77 -3.67
N ARG A 178 14.23 13.97 -2.59
CA ARG A 178 13.21 12.93 -2.44
C ARG A 178 11.80 13.52 -2.33
N HIS A 179 11.63 14.58 -1.54
CA HIS A 179 10.34 15.25 -1.35
C HIS A 179 9.82 15.85 -2.66
N THR A 180 10.65 16.60 -3.40
CA THR A 180 10.23 17.17 -4.68
C THR A 180 9.99 16.11 -5.75
N ALA A 181 10.78 15.01 -5.76
CA ALA A 181 10.54 13.91 -6.69
C ALA A 181 9.19 13.20 -6.42
N ALA A 182 8.83 13.01 -5.14
CA ALA A 182 7.54 12.46 -4.77
C ALA A 182 6.39 13.41 -5.16
N TYR A 183 6.55 14.71 -4.91
CA TYR A 183 5.59 15.73 -5.29
C TYR A 183 5.31 15.74 -6.81
N ASP A 184 6.37 15.78 -7.62
CA ASP A 184 6.25 15.75 -9.08
C ASP A 184 5.65 14.42 -9.59
N ALA A 185 5.95 13.29 -8.93
CA ALA A 185 5.37 12.00 -9.28
C ALA A 185 3.84 11.96 -9.08
N VAL A 186 3.33 12.53 -7.98
CA VAL A 186 1.87 12.61 -7.72
C VAL A 186 1.17 13.51 -8.73
N ILE A 187 1.79 14.66 -9.09
CA ILE A 187 1.25 15.54 -10.14
C ILE A 187 1.23 14.82 -11.49
N SER A 188 2.31 14.13 -11.85
CA SER A 188 2.41 13.37 -13.09
C SER A 188 1.32 12.29 -13.18
N ASP A 189 1.13 11.51 -12.11
CA ASP A 189 0.11 10.46 -12.06
C ASP A 189 -1.31 11.03 -12.22
N TYR A 190 -1.62 12.12 -11.51
CA TYR A 190 -2.91 12.82 -11.63
C TYR A 190 -3.19 13.28 -13.07
N LEU A 191 -2.23 13.97 -13.70
CA LEU A 191 -2.39 14.49 -15.06
C LEU A 191 -2.45 13.37 -16.11
N SER A 192 -1.71 12.28 -15.93
CA SER A 192 -1.77 11.09 -16.80
C SER A 192 -3.14 10.42 -16.75
N ASN A 193 -3.69 10.22 -15.54
CA ASN A 193 -5.01 9.61 -15.36
C ASN A 193 -6.14 10.47 -15.96
N LEU A 194 -6.08 11.80 -15.81
CA LEU A 194 -7.06 12.71 -16.44
C LEU A 194 -7.08 12.62 -17.97
N ASN A 195 -5.92 12.35 -18.58
CA ASN A 195 -5.81 12.20 -20.03
C ASN A 195 -6.16 10.78 -20.52
N GLY A 196 -6.60 9.89 -19.62
CA GLY A 196 -6.89 8.50 -19.97
C GLY A 196 -5.65 7.68 -20.32
N ASP A 197 -4.46 8.10 -19.85
CA ASP A 197 -3.18 7.42 -20.09
C ASP A 197 -2.56 6.93 -18.77
N PRO A 198 -3.13 5.89 -18.14
CA PRO A 198 -2.68 5.41 -16.84
C PRO A 198 -1.36 4.62 -16.90
N LEU A 199 -0.86 4.31 -18.10
CA LEU A 199 0.41 3.61 -18.33
C LEU A 199 1.26 4.40 -19.34
N PRO A 200 1.72 5.61 -18.96
CA PRO A 200 2.42 6.51 -19.86
C PRO A 200 3.79 5.95 -20.28
N GLU A 201 4.40 6.57 -21.28
CA GLU A 201 5.74 6.21 -21.79
C GLU A 201 6.85 6.32 -20.73
N ARG A 202 6.58 7.09 -19.66
CA ARG A 202 7.43 7.18 -18.47
C ARG A 202 6.59 7.05 -17.20
N LEU A 203 6.58 5.85 -16.64
CA LEU A 203 5.95 5.59 -15.35
C LEU A 203 6.87 5.98 -14.19
N THR A 204 6.45 6.95 -13.38
CA THR A 204 7.16 7.38 -12.16
C THR A 204 6.38 6.95 -10.93
N VAL A 205 6.90 5.96 -10.19
CA VAL A 205 6.25 5.44 -8.98
C VAL A 205 6.94 5.99 -7.74
N THR A 206 6.15 6.49 -6.78
CA THR A 206 6.67 6.99 -5.49
C THR A 206 5.98 6.29 -4.31
N TYR A 207 6.69 6.24 -3.19
CA TYR A 207 6.20 5.63 -1.94
C TYR A 207 6.72 6.38 -0.71
N GLU A 208 5.96 6.29 0.37
CA GLU A 208 6.28 6.80 1.71
C GLU A 208 6.74 5.64 2.60
N LYS A 209 7.87 5.81 3.29
CA LYS A 209 8.35 4.79 4.23
C LYS A 209 7.50 4.82 5.50
N LEU A 210 6.94 3.67 5.88
CA LEU A 210 6.22 3.50 7.14
C LEU A 210 7.18 3.07 8.27
N GLN A 211 8.04 2.09 8.01
CA GLN A 211 9.00 1.58 9.00
C GLN A 211 10.19 0.87 8.36
N ASP A 212 11.31 0.83 9.08
CA ASP A 212 12.35 -0.17 8.84
C ASP A 212 11.85 -1.55 9.23
N LEU A 213 12.29 -2.59 8.52
CA LEU A 213 12.05 -3.97 8.88
C LEU A 213 13.34 -4.58 9.40
N ARG A 214 13.20 -5.51 10.36
CA ARG A 214 14.37 -6.20 10.96
C ARG A 214 15.25 -6.87 9.90
N TYR A 215 14.64 -7.45 8.89
CA TYR A 215 15.25 -8.05 7.71
C TYR A 215 14.17 -8.27 6.63
N GLY A 216 14.59 -8.66 5.42
CA GLY A 216 13.72 -9.03 4.29
C GLY A 216 13.08 -10.40 4.45
N GLU A 217 12.98 -11.18 3.39
CA GLU A 217 12.50 -12.57 3.49
C GLU A 217 13.42 -13.41 4.38
N ASN A 218 14.72 -13.12 4.33
CA ASN A 218 15.77 -13.83 5.06
C ASN A 218 16.62 -12.85 5.91
N PRO A 219 17.20 -13.30 7.04
CA PRO A 219 17.92 -12.45 7.98
C PRO A 219 19.09 -11.61 7.44
N HIS A 220 19.69 -12.02 6.32
CA HIS A 220 20.82 -11.32 5.70
C HIS A 220 20.39 -10.19 4.76
N GLN A 221 19.09 -10.05 4.47
CA GLN A 221 18.54 -9.06 3.56
C GLN A 221 18.03 -7.86 4.36
N GLN A 222 18.35 -6.64 3.95
CA GLN A 222 17.75 -5.42 4.51
C GLN A 222 16.38 -5.16 3.89
N ALA A 223 15.44 -4.62 4.65
CA ALA A 223 14.12 -4.29 4.14
C ALA A 223 13.45 -3.13 4.90
N ALA A 224 12.45 -2.54 4.25
CA ALA A 224 11.60 -1.50 4.82
C ALA A 224 10.19 -1.64 4.24
N PHE A 225 9.18 -1.19 5.00
CA PHE A 225 7.79 -1.20 4.57
C PHE A 225 7.38 0.19 4.08
N TYR A 226 6.75 0.23 2.91
CA TYR A 226 6.38 1.45 2.21
C TYR A 226 4.90 1.44 1.85
N ARG A 227 4.32 2.64 1.71
CA ARG A 227 2.94 2.90 1.33
C ARG A 227 2.88 3.81 0.12
N LYS A 228 1.94 3.59 -0.80
CA LYS A 228 1.68 4.53 -1.90
C LYS A 228 1.05 5.82 -1.34
N PRO A 229 1.36 7.00 -1.90
CA PRO A 229 0.51 8.17 -1.69
C PRO A 229 -0.97 7.82 -1.93
N LEU A 230 -1.86 8.36 -1.11
CA LEU A 230 -3.31 8.14 -1.25
C LEU A 230 -3.75 6.67 -1.23
N ALA A 231 -3.01 5.80 -0.55
CA ALA A 231 -3.42 4.41 -0.35
C ALA A 231 -4.84 4.34 0.26
N ALA A 232 -5.68 3.46 -0.28
CA ALA A 232 -7.04 3.24 0.20
C ALA A 232 -7.06 2.79 1.67
N GLN A 233 -8.09 3.21 2.41
CA GLN A 233 -8.23 2.97 3.86
C GLN A 233 -8.37 1.49 4.23
N ASP A 234 -8.85 0.66 3.32
CA ASP A 234 -9.09 -0.77 3.54
C ASP A 234 -7.84 -1.64 3.22
N THR A 235 -6.63 -1.08 3.25
CA THR A 235 -5.39 -1.77 2.88
C THR A 235 -4.53 -2.11 4.10
N LEU A 236 -3.59 -3.04 3.95
CA LEU A 236 -2.64 -3.35 5.03
C LEU A 236 -1.78 -2.14 5.41
N THR A 237 -1.50 -1.25 4.46
CA THR A 237 -0.66 -0.05 4.69
C THR A 237 -1.34 1.04 5.51
N THR A 238 -2.66 0.96 5.69
CA THR A 238 -3.46 1.86 6.53
C THR A 238 -3.94 1.19 7.81
N ALA A 239 -3.66 -0.10 8.00
CA ALA A 239 -4.06 -0.84 9.19
C ALA A 239 -3.29 -0.36 10.43
N GLU A 240 -4.01 -0.20 11.54
CA GLU A 240 -3.45 0.15 12.84
C GLU A 240 -3.01 -1.11 13.60
N GLN A 241 -1.78 -1.14 14.08
CA GLN A 241 -1.31 -2.23 14.94
C GLN A 241 -1.66 -1.94 16.41
N LEU A 242 -2.63 -2.66 16.94
CA LEU A 242 -3.14 -2.47 18.31
C LEU A 242 -2.30 -3.19 19.38
N HIS A 243 -1.58 -4.25 19.00
CA HIS A 243 -0.79 -5.07 19.93
C HIS A 243 0.33 -5.84 19.22
N GLY A 244 1.26 -6.38 20.01
CA GLY A 244 2.25 -7.35 19.54
C GLY A 244 3.59 -6.76 19.13
N LYS A 245 4.43 -7.60 18.52
CA LYS A 245 5.76 -7.22 18.02
C LYS A 245 5.67 -6.45 16.70
N GLU A 246 6.73 -5.76 16.32
CA GLU A 246 6.87 -5.21 14.95
C GLU A 246 6.62 -6.28 13.87
N LEU A 247 6.05 -5.85 12.75
CA LEU A 247 5.81 -6.69 11.57
C LEU A 247 7.13 -7.09 10.92
N SER A 248 7.24 -8.36 10.49
CA SER A 248 8.33 -8.81 9.60
C SER A 248 7.94 -8.67 8.12
N TYR A 249 8.90 -8.81 7.22
CA TYR A 249 8.66 -8.84 5.78
C TYR A 249 7.63 -9.92 5.37
N ASN A 250 7.83 -11.16 5.85
CA ASN A 250 6.92 -12.27 5.55
C ASN A 250 5.54 -12.06 6.18
N ASN A 251 5.47 -11.45 7.36
CA ASN A 251 4.19 -11.09 7.97
C ASN A 251 3.38 -10.14 7.07
N ILE A 252 4.04 -9.15 6.46
CA ILE A 252 3.39 -8.18 5.57
C ILE A 252 2.85 -8.87 4.32
N ASN A 253 3.63 -9.76 3.70
CA ASN A 253 3.19 -10.52 2.52
C ASN A 253 2.00 -11.43 2.83
N ASP A 254 2.08 -12.21 3.92
CA ASP A 254 1.02 -13.14 4.32
C ASP A 254 -0.25 -12.39 4.77
N ALA A 255 -0.11 -11.28 5.51
CA ALA A 255 -1.25 -10.45 5.92
C ALA A 255 -1.93 -9.79 4.71
N ASN A 256 -1.15 -9.32 3.74
CA ASN A 256 -1.69 -8.77 2.51
C ASN A 256 -2.45 -9.85 1.70
N ALA A 257 -1.89 -11.05 1.57
CA ALA A 257 -2.56 -12.17 0.92
C ALA A 257 -3.88 -12.53 1.63
N ALA A 258 -3.86 -12.66 2.96
CA ALA A 258 -5.05 -12.98 3.75
C ALA A 258 -6.15 -11.91 3.60
N LEU A 259 -5.77 -10.63 3.61
CA LEU A 259 -6.69 -9.51 3.40
C LEU A 259 -7.29 -9.50 1.98
N GLN A 260 -6.51 -9.81 0.94
CA GLN A 260 -7.02 -9.87 -0.43
C GLN A 260 -8.04 -11.02 -0.62
N ILE A 261 -7.84 -12.15 0.05
CA ILE A 261 -8.75 -13.30 -0.02
C ILE A 261 -10.05 -13.00 0.74
N VAL A 262 -9.96 -12.47 1.97
CA VAL A 262 -11.15 -12.26 2.80
C VAL A 262 -12.10 -11.22 2.21
N LYS A 263 -11.57 -10.31 1.38
CA LYS A 263 -12.32 -9.31 0.60
C LYS A 263 -13.11 -9.88 -0.57
N GLU A 264 -13.05 -11.19 -0.87
CA GLU A 264 -13.91 -11.84 -1.87
C GLU A 264 -15.34 -12.14 -1.34
N PHE A 265 -15.54 -12.03 -0.03
CA PHE A 265 -16.73 -12.53 0.66
C PHE A 265 -17.57 -11.40 1.25
N GLU A 266 -18.87 -11.50 1.05
CA GLU A 266 -19.88 -10.60 1.64
C GLU A 266 -20.44 -11.20 2.93
N GLU A 267 -20.47 -12.53 3.02
CA GLU A 267 -20.81 -13.32 4.20
C GLU A 267 -19.72 -13.18 5.27
N PRO A 268 -20.01 -13.39 6.57
CA PRO A 268 -18.97 -13.55 7.59
C PRO A 268 -17.95 -14.60 7.14
N ALA A 269 -16.71 -14.16 6.97
CA ALA A 269 -15.65 -14.96 6.37
C ALA A 269 -14.36 -14.86 7.19
N VAL A 270 -13.68 -15.99 7.28
CA VAL A 270 -12.35 -16.09 7.89
C VAL A 270 -11.41 -16.86 6.97
N VAL A 271 -10.23 -16.28 6.78
CA VAL A 271 -9.15 -16.84 5.96
C VAL A 271 -7.92 -17.03 6.84
N ALA A 272 -7.36 -18.23 6.82
CA ALA A 272 -6.06 -18.55 7.38
C ALA A 272 -5.04 -18.72 6.25
N VAL A 273 -3.91 -18.00 6.34
CA VAL A 273 -2.82 -18.02 5.36
C VAL A 273 -1.51 -18.45 6.01
N LYS A 274 -0.69 -19.14 5.22
CA LYS A 274 0.72 -19.39 5.50
C LYS A 274 1.51 -19.37 4.20
N HIS A 275 2.59 -18.59 4.14
CA HIS A 275 3.42 -18.46 2.94
C HIS A 275 2.61 -18.05 1.70
N MET A 276 1.78 -17.01 1.86
CA MET A 276 0.90 -16.39 0.88
C MET A 276 -0.19 -17.29 0.27
N ASN A 277 -0.35 -18.53 0.74
CA ASN A 277 -1.40 -19.44 0.30
C ASN A 277 -2.43 -19.66 1.42
N PRO A 278 -3.73 -19.73 1.10
CA PRO A 278 -4.74 -20.09 2.09
C PRO A 278 -4.55 -21.54 2.53
N CYS A 279 -4.34 -21.77 3.82
CA CYS A 279 -4.40 -23.10 4.41
C CYS A 279 -5.83 -23.47 4.84
N GLY A 280 -6.67 -22.47 5.11
CA GLY A 280 -8.07 -22.69 5.41
C GLY A 280 -8.92 -21.45 5.14
N VAL A 281 -10.09 -21.63 4.52
CA VAL A 281 -11.09 -20.58 4.35
C VAL A 281 -12.44 -21.13 4.77
N GLY A 282 -13.20 -20.34 5.52
CA GLY A 282 -14.56 -20.69 5.93
C GLY A 282 -15.49 -19.47 5.89
N ILE A 283 -16.74 -19.70 5.52
CA ILE A 283 -17.84 -18.73 5.67
C ILE A 283 -18.96 -19.31 6.54
N GLY A 284 -19.74 -18.45 7.19
CA GLY A 284 -20.84 -18.87 8.05
C GLY A 284 -21.76 -17.72 8.44
N GLU A 285 -22.67 -17.96 9.40
CA GLU A 285 -23.59 -16.94 9.91
C GLU A 285 -22.91 -15.97 10.89
N SER A 286 -21.74 -16.35 11.42
CA SER A 286 -20.93 -15.56 12.34
C SER A 286 -19.44 -15.73 12.07
N ILE A 287 -18.62 -14.82 12.59
CA ILE A 287 -17.16 -14.94 12.53
C ILE A 287 -16.66 -16.16 13.31
N TYR A 288 -17.33 -16.52 14.42
CA TYR A 288 -17.02 -17.73 15.17
C TYR A 288 -17.18 -19.00 14.32
N GLU A 289 -18.29 -19.12 13.60
CA GLU A 289 -18.57 -20.26 12.72
C GLU A 289 -17.57 -20.30 11.55
N ALA A 290 -17.35 -19.15 10.90
CA ALA A 290 -16.40 -19.01 9.81
C ALA A 290 -14.97 -19.38 10.25
N TYR A 291 -14.53 -18.94 11.44
CA TYR A 291 -13.22 -19.34 11.99
C TYR A 291 -13.17 -20.83 12.29
N SER A 292 -14.23 -21.41 12.88
CA SER A 292 -14.28 -22.84 13.18
C SER A 292 -14.12 -23.70 11.93
N LYS A 293 -14.79 -23.31 10.84
CA LYS A 293 -14.66 -23.89 9.50
C LYS A 293 -13.25 -23.71 8.92
N ALA A 294 -12.71 -22.49 8.94
CA ALA A 294 -11.35 -22.21 8.45
C ALA A 294 -10.27 -22.98 9.24
N TYR A 295 -10.44 -23.16 10.55
CA TYR A 295 -9.55 -23.98 11.37
C TYR A 295 -9.65 -25.47 11.05
N ALA A 296 -10.87 -25.98 10.85
CA ALA A 296 -11.12 -27.40 10.52
C ALA A 296 -10.56 -27.81 9.15
N ALA A 297 -10.42 -26.85 8.23
CA ALA A 297 -9.84 -27.07 6.90
C ALA A 297 -8.41 -27.62 6.96
N ASP A 298 -7.54 -27.00 7.77
CA ASP A 298 -6.17 -27.48 8.01
C ASP A 298 -5.65 -27.03 9.39
N PRO A 299 -5.98 -27.77 10.46
CA PRO A 299 -5.57 -27.43 11.82
C PRO A 299 -4.05 -27.53 12.03
N THR A 300 -3.33 -28.20 11.13
CA THR A 300 -1.88 -28.35 11.22
C THR A 300 -1.19 -27.11 10.66
N SER A 301 -1.58 -26.68 9.46
CA SER A 301 -0.91 -25.59 8.76
C SER A 301 -1.27 -24.21 9.34
N ILE A 302 -2.46 -24.03 9.92
CA ILE A 302 -2.84 -22.77 10.57
C ILE A 302 -1.94 -22.41 11.78
N PHE A 303 -1.24 -23.38 12.37
CA PHE A 303 -0.31 -23.11 13.47
C PHE A 303 0.85 -22.22 12.99
N GLY A 304 1.00 -21.06 13.66
CA GLY A 304 1.92 -19.99 13.28
C GLY A 304 1.50 -19.23 12.01
N GLY A 305 0.26 -19.41 11.56
CA GLY A 305 -0.31 -18.72 10.42
C GLY A 305 -0.83 -17.33 10.76
N ILE A 306 -1.45 -16.72 9.76
CA ILE A 306 -2.08 -15.41 9.82
C ILE A 306 -3.56 -15.59 9.54
N VAL A 307 -4.41 -14.99 10.37
CA VAL A 307 -5.87 -15.06 10.26
C VAL A 307 -6.44 -13.70 9.90
N ALA A 308 -7.29 -13.66 8.87
CA ALA A 308 -8.03 -12.50 8.43
C ALA A 308 -9.54 -12.74 8.56
N ALA A 309 -10.27 -11.80 9.15
CA ALA A 309 -11.72 -11.78 9.19
C ALA A 309 -12.27 -10.54 8.47
N ASN A 310 -13.43 -10.65 7.81
CA ASN A 310 -14.07 -9.49 7.16
C ASN A 310 -15.10 -8.76 8.05
N ARG A 311 -15.27 -9.18 9.31
CA ARG A 311 -16.09 -8.52 10.34
C ARG A 311 -15.35 -8.47 11.67
N ILE A 312 -15.91 -7.73 12.61
CA ILE A 312 -15.35 -7.50 13.95
C ILE A 312 -15.09 -8.82 14.68
N ILE A 313 -13.96 -8.94 15.36
CA ILE A 313 -13.66 -10.08 16.24
C ILE A 313 -14.33 -9.87 17.62
N ASP A 314 -15.21 -10.80 17.98
CA ASP A 314 -15.87 -10.86 19.28
C ASP A 314 -15.11 -11.74 20.29
N SER A 315 -15.60 -11.78 21.52
CA SER A 315 -14.98 -12.54 22.61
C SER A 315 -14.96 -14.05 22.39
N ASP A 316 -15.99 -14.62 21.76
CA ASP A 316 -16.09 -16.06 21.51
C ASP A 316 -15.08 -16.50 20.45
N THR A 317 -14.97 -15.73 19.37
CA THR A 317 -13.97 -15.93 18.33
C THR A 317 -12.56 -15.73 18.90
N ALA A 318 -12.35 -14.68 19.69
CA ALA A 318 -11.07 -14.41 20.34
C ALA A 318 -10.62 -15.54 21.26
N ALA A 319 -11.54 -16.14 22.02
CA ALA A 319 -11.26 -17.30 22.86
C ALA A 319 -10.70 -18.46 22.02
N LYS A 320 -11.34 -18.77 20.90
CA LYS A 320 -10.90 -19.81 19.97
C LYS A 320 -9.55 -19.52 19.31
N LEU A 321 -9.37 -18.31 18.78
CA LEU A 321 -8.09 -17.84 18.24
C LEU A 321 -6.95 -17.96 19.26
N SER A 322 -7.25 -17.74 20.54
CA SER A 322 -6.28 -17.84 21.63
C SER A 322 -5.85 -19.28 21.98
N GLU A 323 -6.52 -20.31 21.47
CA GLU A 323 -6.15 -21.70 21.74
C GLU A 323 -4.87 -22.11 21.00
N ILE A 324 -4.57 -21.49 19.85
CA ILE A 324 -3.42 -21.83 19.01
C ILE A 324 -2.39 -20.71 18.90
N PHE A 325 -1.20 -21.02 18.41
CA PHE A 325 -0.20 -20.01 18.08
C PHE A 325 -0.54 -19.37 16.73
N LEU A 326 -0.71 -18.05 16.72
CA LEU A 326 -0.92 -17.23 15.53
C LEU A 326 0.09 -16.09 15.53
N GLU A 327 0.60 -15.73 14.35
CA GLU A 327 1.50 -14.59 14.19
C GLU A 327 0.70 -13.28 14.14
N ILE A 328 -0.42 -13.27 13.39
CA ILE A 328 -1.28 -12.10 13.17
C ILE A 328 -2.75 -12.49 13.15
N VAL A 329 -3.59 -11.64 13.75
CA VAL A 329 -5.03 -11.57 13.50
C VAL A 329 -5.36 -10.20 12.95
N LEU A 330 -6.04 -10.15 11.80
CA LEU A 330 -6.43 -8.92 11.14
C LEU A 330 -7.95 -8.89 10.89
N ALA A 331 -8.58 -7.77 11.21
CA ALA A 331 -10.03 -7.58 11.14
C ALA A 331 -10.41 -6.09 11.07
N PRO A 332 -11.64 -5.75 10.65
CA PRO A 332 -12.12 -4.38 10.66
C PRO A 332 -12.03 -3.70 12.03
N ASP A 333 -12.36 -4.44 13.09
CA ASP A 333 -12.22 -4.00 14.47
C ASP A 333 -12.19 -5.20 15.43
N PHE A 334 -11.96 -4.90 16.71
CA PHE A 334 -12.00 -5.87 17.81
C PHE A 334 -12.89 -5.31 18.91
N THR A 335 -13.73 -6.17 19.50
CA THR A 335 -14.39 -5.84 20.77
C THR A 335 -13.35 -5.69 21.89
N GLN A 336 -13.67 -4.92 22.94
CA GLN A 336 -12.75 -4.76 24.08
C GLN A 336 -12.46 -6.11 24.75
N GLU A 337 -13.47 -6.96 24.88
CA GLU A 337 -13.36 -8.31 25.44
C GLU A 337 -12.45 -9.21 24.58
N ALA A 338 -12.52 -9.08 23.24
CA ALA A 338 -11.60 -9.78 22.34
C ALA A 338 -10.14 -9.32 22.54
N LEU A 339 -9.91 -8.02 22.69
CA LEU A 339 -8.58 -7.47 22.97
C LEU A 339 -8.06 -7.99 24.32
N ASP A 340 -8.89 -7.98 25.36
CA ASP A 340 -8.50 -8.48 26.70
C ASP A 340 -8.10 -9.97 26.69
N ILE A 341 -8.69 -10.77 25.80
CA ILE A 341 -8.33 -12.17 25.61
C ILE A 341 -7.02 -12.30 24.81
N LEU A 342 -6.94 -11.67 23.63
CA LEU A 342 -5.84 -11.88 22.69
C LEU A 342 -4.54 -11.23 23.16
N THR A 343 -4.61 -10.09 23.85
CA THR A 343 -3.43 -9.35 24.32
C THR A 343 -2.67 -10.10 25.43
N LYS A 344 -3.28 -11.10 26.08
CA LYS A 344 -2.59 -12.05 26.96
C LYS A 344 -1.44 -12.77 26.24
N LYS A 345 -1.54 -12.95 24.93
CA LYS A 345 -0.42 -13.43 24.10
C LYS A 345 0.48 -12.26 23.74
N LYS A 346 1.63 -12.14 24.40
CA LYS A 346 2.58 -11.03 24.23
C LYS A 346 3.00 -10.76 22.77
N ASN A 347 3.07 -11.80 21.92
CA ASN A 347 3.69 -11.70 20.61
C ASN A 347 2.72 -11.60 19.43
N ILE A 348 1.43 -11.90 19.63
CA ILE A 348 0.43 -11.87 18.55
C ILE A 348 0.24 -10.43 18.10
N ARG A 349 0.19 -10.20 16.80
CA ARG A 349 -0.12 -8.87 16.25
C ARG A 349 -1.60 -8.78 15.96
N LEU A 350 -2.23 -7.74 16.46
CA LEU A 350 -3.63 -7.44 16.21
C LEU A 350 -3.68 -6.23 15.30
N LEU A 351 -4.15 -6.41 14.07
CA LEU A 351 -4.22 -5.36 13.06
C LEU A 351 -5.67 -4.97 12.80
N LYS A 352 -5.98 -3.71 13.07
CA LYS A 352 -7.28 -3.10 12.78
C LYS A 352 -7.25 -2.50 11.38
N THR A 353 -8.02 -3.05 10.45
CA THR A 353 -8.04 -2.60 9.05
C THR A 353 -9.02 -1.47 8.79
N GLY A 354 -9.94 -1.19 9.72
CA GLY A 354 -11.12 -0.36 9.44
C GLY A 354 -12.13 -1.09 8.54
N GLU A 355 -13.19 -0.37 8.18
CA GLU A 355 -14.25 -0.91 7.34
C GLU A 355 -13.70 -1.36 5.97
N LEU A 356 -13.99 -2.60 5.60
CA LEU A 356 -13.58 -3.15 4.31
C LEU A 356 -14.62 -2.81 3.25
N SER A 357 -14.17 -2.40 2.06
CA SER A 357 -15.05 -2.21 0.92
C SER A 357 -15.80 -3.51 0.59
N ALA A 358 -17.07 -3.40 0.25
CA ALA A 358 -17.87 -4.53 -0.24
C ALA A 358 -17.16 -5.18 -1.45
N ALA A 359 -17.22 -6.51 -1.53
CA ALA A 359 -16.52 -7.29 -2.56
C ALA A 359 -16.91 -6.83 -3.98
N ARG A 360 -18.20 -6.56 -4.19
CA ARG A 360 -18.75 -6.08 -5.47
C ARG A 360 -18.31 -4.67 -5.88
N ASN A 361 -17.78 -3.89 -4.94
CA ASN A 361 -17.33 -2.51 -5.16
C ASN A 361 -15.81 -2.42 -5.35
N ARG A 362 -15.10 -3.55 -5.39
CA ARG A 362 -13.64 -3.55 -5.54
C ARG A 362 -13.27 -3.11 -6.94
N GLU A 363 -12.49 -2.03 -7.00
CA GLU A 363 -11.92 -1.54 -8.24
C GLU A 363 -10.53 -2.10 -8.48
N SER A 364 -10.23 -2.42 -9.74
CA SER A 364 -8.90 -2.88 -10.12
C SER A 364 -7.89 -1.74 -9.99
N GLN A 365 -6.74 -2.04 -9.40
CA GLN A 365 -5.61 -1.13 -9.24
C GLN A 365 -4.38 -1.63 -10.01
N PHE A 366 -3.47 -0.73 -10.39
CA PHE A 366 -2.21 -1.15 -10.99
C PHE A 366 -1.24 -1.73 -9.95
N VAL A 367 -0.83 -2.97 -10.19
CA VAL A 367 0.17 -3.73 -9.46
C VAL A 367 1.49 -3.64 -10.21
N VAL A 368 2.56 -3.31 -9.47
CA VAL A 368 3.93 -3.23 -10.00
C VAL A 368 4.71 -4.44 -9.49
N THR A 369 5.27 -5.22 -10.41
CA THR A 369 6.16 -6.34 -10.09
C THR A 369 7.56 -6.04 -10.60
N SER A 370 8.54 -6.03 -9.71
CA SER A 370 9.94 -5.87 -10.10
C SER A 370 10.45 -7.09 -10.85
N ILE A 371 11.24 -6.86 -11.89
CA ILE A 371 12.04 -7.87 -12.59
C ILE A 371 13.50 -7.40 -12.65
N ASP A 372 14.42 -8.27 -13.05
CA ASP A 372 15.80 -7.83 -13.23
C ASP A 372 15.88 -6.72 -14.30
N GLY A 373 16.51 -5.61 -13.94
CA GLY A 373 16.63 -4.43 -14.78
C GLY A 373 15.34 -3.62 -15.03
N GLY A 374 14.19 -3.95 -14.43
CA GLY A 374 12.95 -3.21 -14.70
C GLY A 374 11.73 -3.62 -13.87
N MET A 375 10.54 -3.34 -14.39
CA MET A 375 9.25 -3.70 -13.78
C MET A 375 8.20 -4.01 -14.83
N ILE A 376 7.23 -4.86 -14.48
CA ILE A 376 5.98 -5.05 -15.21
C ILE A 376 4.82 -4.48 -14.40
N VAL A 377 3.83 -3.95 -15.09
CA VAL A 377 2.67 -3.29 -14.47
C VAL A 377 1.41 -3.89 -15.08
N GLN A 378 0.46 -4.29 -14.24
CA GLN A 378 -0.82 -4.85 -14.67
C GLN A 378 -1.94 -4.46 -13.72
N GLN A 379 -3.17 -4.61 -14.18
CA GLN A 379 -4.35 -4.54 -13.32
C GLN A 379 -4.40 -5.71 -12.32
N SER A 380 -4.85 -5.42 -11.10
CA SER A 380 -5.13 -6.42 -10.08
C SER A 380 -6.37 -7.22 -10.44
N ASP A 381 -6.31 -8.54 -10.23
CA ASP A 381 -7.44 -9.42 -10.48
C ASP A 381 -8.50 -9.31 -9.37
N VAL A 382 -9.55 -8.53 -9.66
CA VAL A 382 -10.74 -8.36 -8.81
C VAL A 382 -12.00 -8.90 -9.47
N HIS A 383 -11.86 -9.61 -10.61
CA HIS A 383 -13.01 -10.06 -11.39
C HIS A 383 -13.79 -11.14 -10.64
N SER A 384 -15.10 -10.93 -10.46
CA SER A 384 -16.04 -11.88 -9.85
C SER A 384 -16.97 -12.47 -10.91
N ILE A 385 -17.44 -13.69 -10.68
CA ILE A 385 -18.35 -14.41 -11.58
C ILE A 385 -19.62 -14.77 -10.83
N GLU A 386 -20.75 -14.53 -11.48
CA GLU A 386 -22.08 -14.90 -11.02
C GLU A 386 -22.54 -16.24 -11.62
N ALA A 387 -23.50 -16.90 -10.96
CA ALA A 387 -24.06 -18.18 -11.42
C ALA A 387 -24.59 -18.12 -12.86
N SER A 388 -25.15 -16.99 -13.28
CA SER A 388 -25.71 -16.78 -14.62
C SER A 388 -24.66 -16.75 -15.74
N GLU A 389 -23.40 -16.54 -15.40
CA GLU A 389 -22.28 -16.49 -16.36
C GLU A 389 -21.66 -17.86 -16.59
N LEU A 390 -22.02 -18.86 -15.78
CA LEU A 390 -21.50 -20.21 -15.87
C LEU A 390 -22.19 -21.01 -16.98
N LYS A 391 -21.39 -21.73 -17.77
CA LYS A 391 -21.88 -22.66 -18.79
C LYS A 391 -21.79 -24.09 -18.28
N VAL A 392 -22.92 -24.77 -18.10
CA VAL A 392 -22.94 -26.23 -17.88
C VAL A 392 -22.49 -26.93 -19.17
N VAL A 393 -21.47 -27.78 -19.07
CA VAL A 393 -20.88 -28.49 -20.23
C VAL A 393 -21.05 -30.01 -20.18
N THR A 394 -21.59 -30.54 -19.09
CA THR A 394 -21.86 -31.97 -18.87
C THR A 394 -23.35 -32.28 -18.94
N ASP A 395 -23.68 -33.57 -19.02
CA ASP A 395 -25.05 -34.08 -19.06
C ASP A 395 -25.81 -33.77 -17.74
N ARG A 396 -25.08 -33.78 -16.61
CA ARG A 396 -25.60 -33.40 -15.30
C ARG A 396 -25.30 -31.93 -15.00
N ALA A 397 -26.32 -31.17 -14.62
CA ALA A 397 -26.15 -29.85 -14.02
C ALA A 397 -25.76 -29.96 -12.53
N PRO A 398 -25.03 -28.98 -11.97
CA PRO A 398 -24.81 -28.92 -10.53
C PRO A 398 -26.14 -28.69 -9.80
N SER A 399 -26.28 -29.29 -8.61
CA SER A 399 -27.33 -28.92 -7.67
C SER A 399 -27.13 -27.49 -7.15
N GLU A 400 -28.14 -26.90 -6.50
CA GLU A 400 -28.03 -25.57 -5.89
C GLU A 400 -26.89 -25.51 -4.86
N GLU A 401 -26.71 -26.56 -4.06
CA GLU A 401 -25.65 -26.63 -3.06
C GLU A 401 -24.27 -26.73 -3.73
N GLU A 402 -24.12 -27.61 -4.71
CA GLU A 402 -22.86 -27.70 -5.46
C GLU A 402 -22.53 -26.39 -6.16
N LEU A 403 -23.52 -25.70 -6.73
CA LEU A 403 -23.33 -24.40 -7.38
C LEU A 403 -22.79 -23.34 -6.40
N LYS A 404 -23.32 -23.29 -5.18
CA LYS A 404 -22.78 -22.41 -4.12
C LYS A 404 -21.34 -22.74 -3.77
N GLN A 405 -21.04 -24.03 -3.56
CA GLN A 405 -19.68 -24.47 -3.23
C GLN A 405 -18.71 -24.23 -4.40
N LEU A 406 -19.14 -24.37 -5.66
CA LEU A 406 -18.33 -24.08 -6.84
C LEU A 406 -17.95 -22.59 -6.89
N LEU A 407 -18.90 -21.70 -6.66
CA LEU A 407 -18.64 -20.25 -6.60
C LEU A 407 -17.73 -19.87 -5.43
N PHE A 408 -17.92 -20.48 -4.25
CA PHE A 408 -17.01 -20.35 -3.11
C PHE A 408 -15.58 -20.80 -3.48
N GLY A 409 -15.43 -22.01 -4.01
CA GLY A 409 -14.14 -22.55 -4.44
C GLY A 409 -13.47 -21.70 -5.53
N TRP A 410 -14.26 -21.12 -6.44
CA TRP A 410 -13.79 -20.22 -7.49
C TRP A 410 -13.18 -18.93 -6.93
N LYS A 411 -13.83 -18.31 -5.93
CA LYS A 411 -13.29 -17.15 -5.22
C LYS A 411 -11.95 -17.48 -4.54
N VAL A 412 -11.84 -18.65 -3.91
CA VAL A 412 -10.61 -19.07 -3.21
C VAL A 412 -9.48 -19.39 -4.19
N VAL A 413 -9.74 -20.19 -5.24
CA VAL A 413 -8.70 -20.68 -6.16
C VAL A 413 -7.97 -19.55 -6.89
N LYS A 414 -8.65 -18.41 -7.13
CA LYS A 414 -8.08 -17.16 -7.66
C LYS A 414 -6.84 -16.67 -6.90
N HIS A 415 -6.77 -16.98 -5.60
CA HIS A 415 -5.72 -16.50 -4.72
C HIS A 415 -4.64 -17.52 -4.40
N VAL A 416 -4.79 -18.76 -4.89
CA VAL A 416 -3.81 -19.84 -4.70
C VAL A 416 -2.78 -19.75 -5.82
N LYS A 417 -1.49 -19.94 -5.48
CA LYS A 417 -0.41 -19.91 -6.48
C LYS A 417 -0.57 -21.02 -7.52
N SER A 418 -0.31 -20.71 -8.78
CA SER A 418 -0.60 -21.60 -9.92
C SER A 418 0.47 -22.67 -10.16
N ASN A 419 0.13 -23.84 -10.73
CA ASN A 419 -1.26 -24.30 -10.99
C ASN A 419 -1.96 -24.63 -9.66
N ALA A 420 -3.21 -24.19 -9.55
CA ALA A 420 -3.98 -24.30 -8.32
C ALA A 420 -5.22 -25.21 -8.47
N ILE A 421 -5.45 -26.02 -7.44
CA ILE A 421 -6.67 -26.80 -7.25
C ILE A 421 -7.18 -26.56 -5.84
N VAL A 422 -8.45 -26.20 -5.70
CA VAL A 422 -9.14 -26.07 -4.41
C VAL A 422 -10.30 -27.05 -4.37
N LEU A 423 -10.38 -27.83 -3.30
CA LEU A 423 -11.54 -28.62 -2.95
C LEU A 423 -12.34 -27.89 -1.87
N ALA A 424 -13.66 -27.86 -2.02
CA ALA A 424 -14.54 -27.22 -1.05
C ALA A 424 -15.80 -28.05 -0.77
N ALA A 425 -16.27 -27.98 0.46
CA ALA A 425 -17.53 -28.57 0.90
C ALA A 425 -17.99 -27.86 2.19
N ASN A 426 -19.30 -27.78 2.40
CA ASN A 426 -19.89 -27.22 3.63
C ASN A 426 -19.34 -25.82 3.98
N ASP A 427 -19.23 -24.95 2.97
CA ASP A 427 -18.79 -23.56 3.10
C ASP A 427 -17.35 -23.37 3.60
N MET A 428 -16.50 -24.38 3.38
CA MET A 428 -15.09 -24.32 3.70
C MET A 428 -14.22 -25.03 2.67
N THR A 429 -12.95 -24.63 2.61
CA THR A 429 -11.94 -25.40 1.89
C THR A 429 -11.68 -26.70 2.62
N VAL A 430 -11.57 -27.81 1.89
CA VAL A 430 -11.18 -29.12 2.47
C VAL A 430 -9.83 -29.61 1.93
N GLY A 431 -9.33 -29.03 0.84
CA GLY A 431 -8.00 -29.34 0.31
C GLY A 431 -7.52 -28.28 -0.67
N VAL A 432 -6.22 -27.97 -0.64
CA VAL A 432 -5.60 -26.91 -1.44
C VAL A 432 -4.27 -27.41 -2.02
N GLY A 433 -4.24 -27.60 -3.34
CA GLY A 433 -3.03 -27.91 -4.10
C GLY A 433 -2.46 -26.65 -4.72
N ALA A 434 -1.42 -26.08 -4.12
CA ALA A 434 -0.81 -24.81 -4.54
C ALA A 434 0.53 -25.00 -5.27
N GLY A 435 0.79 -24.14 -6.27
CA GLY A 435 2.12 -23.86 -6.80
C GLY A 435 2.75 -24.97 -7.64
N GLN A 436 1.96 -25.86 -8.25
CA GLN A 436 2.50 -27.02 -8.96
C GLN A 436 2.74 -26.74 -10.45
N MET A 437 3.86 -27.23 -10.99
CA MET A 437 4.18 -27.14 -12.42
C MET A 437 3.20 -27.91 -13.30
N ASN A 438 2.53 -28.94 -12.77
CA ASN A 438 1.50 -29.71 -13.45
C ASN A 438 0.21 -29.78 -12.62
N ARG A 439 -0.94 -29.69 -13.31
CA ARG A 439 -2.27 -29.60 -12.69
C ARG A 439 -2.71 -30.89 -11.98
N VAL A 440 -2.33 -32.04 -12.52
CA VAL A 440 -2.55 -33.35 -11.88
C VAL A 440 -1.87 -33.41 -10.51
N GLY A 441 -0.66 -32.86 -10.38
CA GLY A 441 0.07 -32.77 -9.12
C GLY A 441 -0.65 -31.90 -8.09
N ALA A 442 -1.18 -30.75 -8.51
CA ALA A 442 -2.02 -29.91 -7.64
C ALA A 442 -3.27 -30.67 -7.17
N ALA A 443 -3.96 -31.38 -8.08
CA ALA A 443 -5.13 -32.17 -7.73
C ALA A 443 -4.79 -33.30 -6.73
N LYS A 444 -3.67 -34.00 -6.91
CA LYS A 444 -3.20 -35.04 -5.97
C LYS A 444 -3.00 -34.48 -4.57
N ILE A 445 -2.30 -33.35 -4.45
CA ILE A 445 -2.05 -32.70 -3.15
C ILE A 445 -3.37 -32.30 -2.48
N ALA A 446 -4.28 -31.67 -3.23
CA ALA A 446 -5.57 -31.23 -2.69
C ALA A 446 -6.42 -32.41 -2.21
N ILE A 447 -6.48 -33.49 -2.99
CA ILE A 447 -7.22 -34.72 -2.65
C ILE A 447 -6.60 -35.43 -1.44
N GLU A 448 -5.28 -35.53 -1.39
CA GLU A 448 -4.56 -36.15 -0.27
C GLU A 448 -4.78 -35.37 1.03
N GLN A 449 -4.73 -34.04 0.98
CA GLN A 449 -5.01 -33.18 2.12
C GLN A 449 -6.45 -33.33 2.61
N ALA A 450 -7.43 -33.37 1.70
CA ALA A 450 -8.84 -33.52 2.04
C ALA A 450 -9.17 -34.89 2.64
N GLY A 451 -8.45 -35.94 2.23
CA GLY A 451 -8.70 -37.31 2.69
C GLY A 451 -10.16 -37.72 2.45
N GLU A 452 -10.83 -38.18 3.50
CA GLU A 452 -12.24 -38.59 3.41
C GLU A 452 -13.19 -37.42 3.10
N GLN A 453 -12.80 -36.18 3.40
CA GLN A 453 -13.61 -34.99 3.10
C GLN A 453 -13.67 -34.68 1.59
N ALA A 454 -12.84 -35.33 0.76
CA ALA A 454 -12.92 -35.20 -0.69
C ALA A 454 -14.23 -35.80 -1.25
N LYS A 455 -14.82 -36.80 -0.58
CA LYS A 455 -16.05 -37.45 -1.04
C LYS A 455 -17.23 -36.49 -0.87
N GLY A 456 -17.89 -36.15 -1.98
CA GLY A 456 -18.99 -35.19 -1.98
C GLY A 456 -18.56 -33.73 -2.10
N ALA A 457 -17.25 -33.45 -2.12
CA ALA A 457 -16.75 -32.09 -2.31
C ALA A 457 -16.81 -31.67 -3.79
N ILE A 458 -16.68 -30.37 -4.03
CA ILE A 458 -16.46 -29.80 -5.36
C ILE A 458 -14.97 -29.56 -5.60
N LEU A 459 -14.60 -29.32 -6.86
CA LEU A 459 -13.26 -28.87 -7.24
C LEU A 459 -13.31 -27.58 -8.06
N ALA A 460 -12.48 -26.62 -7.68
CA ALA A 460 -12.19 -25.41 -8.46
C ALA A 460 -10.75 -25.42 -9.00
N SER A 461 -10.60 -25.02 -10.25
CA SER A 461 -9.32 -25.06 -10.99
C SER A 461 -9.03 -23.71 -11.63
N ASP A 462 -7.92 -23.06 -11.25
CA ASP A 462 -7.56 -21.70 -11.73
C ASP A 462 -7.40 -21.58 -13.26
N ALA A 463 -7.02 -22.67 -13.92
CA ALA A 463 -6.94 -22.81 -15.36
C ALA A 463 -7.61 -24.12 -15.84
N PHE A 464 -7.74 -24.27 -17.14
CA PHE A 464 -8.38 -25.45 -17.76
C PHE A 464 -7.56 -26.74 -17.54
N PHE A 465 -8.23 -27.89 -17.64
CA PHE A 465 -7.54 -29.19 -17.67
C PHE A 465 -6.89 -29.43 -19.04
N PRO A 466 -5.56 -29.70 -19.08
CA PRO A 466 -4.89 -29.94 -20.35
C PRO A 466 -5.27 -31.30 -20.97
N MET A 467 -5.68 -32.27 -20.15
CA MET A 467 -6.04 -33.65 -20.52
C MET A 467 -7.09 -34.22 -19.55
N GLY A 468 -7.71 -35.35 -19.90
CA GLY A 468 -8.71 -36.03 -19.07
C GLY A 468 -8.17 -36.68 -17.77
N ASP A 469 -6.85 -36.85 -17.63
CA ASP A 469 -6.19 -37.54 -16.52
C ASP A 469 -6.46 -36.93 -15.13
N THR A 470 -6.54 -35.59 -15.07
CA THR A 470 -6.88 -34.86 -13.86
C THR A 470 -8.28 -35.24 -13.41
N LEU A 471 -9.22 -35.37 -14.35
CA LEU A 471 -10.59 -35.66 -14.01
C LEU A 471 -10.82 -37.11 -13.60
N GLU A 472 -10.08 -38.06 -14.16
CA GLU A 472 -10.11 -39.45 -13.70
C GLU A 472 -9.68 -39.57 -12.23
N LEU A 473 -8.66 -38.82 -11.82
CA LEU A 473 -8.21 -38.76 -10.43
C LEU A 473 -9.29 -38.16 -9.53
N VAL A 474 -9.89 -37.05 -9.96
CA VAL A 474 -10.96 -36.33 -9.26
C VAL A 474 -12.19 -37.21 -9.07
N ALA A 475 -12.56 -37.98 -10.10
CA ALA A 475 -13.68 -38.92 -10.03
C ALA A 475 -13.44 -40.05 -9.01
N LYS A 476 -12.22 -40.61 -8.98
CA LYS A 476 -11.85 -41.64 -8.00
C LYS A 476 -11.86 -41.14 -6.56
N ALA A 477 -11.67 -39.84 -6.34
CA ALA A 477 -11.75 -39.20 -5.03
C ALA A 477 -13.19 -38.94 -4.55
N GLY A 478 -14.19 -39.15 -5.41
CA GLY A 478 -15.60 -38.94 -5.07
C GLY A 478 -16.06 -37.47 -5.15
N ILE A 479 -15.33 -36.63 -5.90
CA ILE A 479 -15.74 -35.26 -6.19
C ILE A 479 -16.97 -35.25 -7.08
N THR A 480 -17.95 -34.41 -6.76
CA THR A 480 -19.26 -34.43 -7.43
C THR A 480 -19.46 -33.31 -8.44
N ALA A 481 -18.73 -32.20 -8.32
CA ALA A 481 -18.81 -31.10 -9.28
C ALA A 481 -17.48 -30.38 -9.49
N VAL A 482 -17.29 -29.78 -10.67
CA VAL A 482 -16.07 -29.09 -11.09
C VAL A 482 -16.37 -27.73 -11.72
N ILE A 483 -15.61 -26.71 -11.34
CA ILE A 483 -15.56 -25.39 -11.98
C ILE A 483 -14.17 -25.14 -12.56
N GLN A 484 -14.11 -24.80 -13.84
CA GLN A 484 -12.87 -24.46 -14.54
C GLN A 484 -13.14 -23.46 -15.67
N PRO A 485 -12.13 -22.86 -16.30
CA PRO A 485 -12.34 -21.90 -17.38
C PRO A 485 -12.84 -22.52 -18.69
N GLY A 486 -12.39 -23.73 -18.99
CA GLY A 486 -12.48 -24.28 -20.35
C GLY A 486 -11.54 -23.58 -21.34
N GLY A 487 -11.68 -23.93 -22.61
CA GLY A 487 -10.87 -23.41 -23.71
C GLY A 487 -9.64 -24.26 -24.07
N SER A 488 -9.59 -25.52 -23.60
CA SER A 488 -8.61 -26.49 -24.09
C SER A 488 -9.06 -27.05 -25.44
N ILE A 489 -8.11 -27.33 -26.34
CA ILE A 489 -8.41 -28.14 -27.54
C ILE A 489 -8.85 -29.58 -27.17
N LYS A 490 -8.66 -29.99 -25.90
CA LYS A 490 -9.00 -31.29 -25.33
C LYS A 490 -10.12 -31.24 -24.29
N ASP A 491 -10.92 -30.17 -24.23
CA ASP A 491 -12.00 -30.05 -23.23
C ASP A 491 -12.93 -31.29 -23.25
N GLU A 492 -13.24 -31.79 -24.45
CA GLU A 492 -14.06 -33.00 -24.66
C GLU A 492 -13.53 -34.25 -23.94
N GLU A 493 -12.21 -34.41 -23.78
CA GLU A 493 -11.65 -35.54 -23.01
C GLU A 493 -12.10 -35.48 -21.56
N SER A 494 -12.07 -34.29 -20.96
CA SER A 494 -12.51 -34.08 -19.58
C SER A 494 -14.04 -34.12 -19.46
N ILE A 495 -14.79 -33.51 -20.38
CA ILE A 495 -16.26 -33.55 -20.35
C ILE A 495 -16.77 -34.99 -20.41
N LYS A 496 -16.17 -35.81 -21.28
CA LYS A 496 -16.51 -37.22 -21.40
C LYS A 496 -16.29 -37.97 -20.08
N VAL A 497 -15.14 -37.80 -19.45
CA VAL A 497 -14.85 -38.44 -18.15
C VAL A 497 -15.82 -37.94 -17.07
N ALA A 498 -16.18 -36.65 -17.05
CA ALA A 498 -17.19 -36.15 -16.12
C ALA A 498 -18.54 -36.84 -16.31
N ASN A 499 -19.01 -36.95 -17.57
CA ASN A 499 -20.27 -37.60 -17.89
C ASN A 499 -20.27 -39.08 -17.50
N GLU A 500 -19.17 -39.81 -17.75
CA GLU A 500 -19.02 -41.23 -17.38
C GLU A 500 -19.15 -41.47 -15.87
N TYR A 501 -18.63 -40.55 -15.05
CA TYR A 501 -18.69 -40.63 -13.59
C TYR A 501 -19.84 -39.81 -12.99
N GLY A 502 -20.69 -39.22 -13.83
CA GLY A 502 -21.82 -38.41 -13.43
C GLY A 502 -21.44 -37.16 -12.64
N ILE A 503 -20.29 -36.53 -12.93
CA ILE A 503 -19.79 -35.29 -12.32
C ILE A 503 -20.36 -34.08 -13.08
N ALA A 504 -20.90 -33.08 -12.37
CA ALA A 504 -21.29 -31.83 -13.01
C ALA A 504 -20.07 -30.96 -13.29
N MET A 505 -19.98 -30.37 -14.48
CA MET A 505 -18.90 -29.45 -14.82
C MET A 505 -19.45 -28.15 -15.41
N VAL A 506 -18.91 -27.04 -14.91
CA VAL A 506 -19.23 -25.69 -15.39
C VAL A 506 -17.98 -24.98 -15.89
N PHE A 507 -18.13 -24.26 -17.01
CA PHE A 507 -17.10 -23.40 -17.58
C PHE A 507 -17.35 -21.93 -17.25
N THR A 508 -16.28 -21.24 -16.84
CA THR A 508 -16.30 -19.80 -16.51
C THR A 508 -15.86 -18.92 -17.68
N GLY A 509 -15.04 -19.43 -18.59
CA GLY A 509 -14.39 -18.62 -19.64
C GLY A 509 -13.27 -17.70 -19.15
N VAL A 510 -12.96 -17.68 -17.84
CA VAL A 510 -12.00 -16.76 -17.22
C VAL A 510 -10.94 -17.54 -16.47
N ARG A 511 -9.66 -17.17 -16.61
CA ARG A 511 -8.53 -17.80 -15.91
C ARG A 511 -8.01 -16.87 -14.81
N HIS A 512 -7.55 -17.45 -13.71
CA HIS A 512 -6.98 -16.72 -12.58
C HIS A 512 -5.56 -17.20 -12.26
N PHE A 513 -4.64 -17.12 -13.23
CA PHE A 513 -3.23 -17.45 -12.98
C PHE A 513 -2.60 -16.49 -11.96
N LYS A 514 -1.88 -17.04 -10.98
CA LYS A 514 -1.18 -16.29 -9.94
C LYS A 514 0.20 -16.86 -9.70
N HIS A 515 1.24 -16.06 -9.96
CA HIS A 515 2.63 -16.40 -9.74
C HIS A 515 3.16 -15.74 -8.47
#